data_AF-A0A936HJN6-F1
#
_entry.id   AF-A0A936HJN6-F1
#
_cell.length_a   1.000
_cell.length_b   1.000
_cell.length_c   1.000
_cell.angle_alpha   90.00
_cell.angle_beta   90.00
_cell.angle_gamma   90.00
#
_symmetry.space_group_name_H-M   'P 1'
#
loop_
_entity.id
_entity.type
_entity.pdbx_description
1 polymer ?
#
loop_
_entity_poly.entity_id
_entity_poly.type
_entity_poly.pdbx_seq_one_letter_code
_entity_poly.pdbx_strand_id
1 'polypeptide(L)' 'MELGELTTWMVPHCDPTMNLYDHYHCVRGDDLVDIWAIEARGRTD' A
#
# COMPACT_ATOMS: atom_id res chain seq x y z
N MET A 1 -8.56 8.34 -20.10
CA MET A 1 -8.44 8.66 -18.68
C MET A 1 -9.66 9.47 -18.33
N GLU A 2 -10.62 8.83 -17.67
CA GLU A 2 -11.90 9.43 -17.31
C GLU A 2 -11.95 9.74 -15.81
N LEU A 3 -12.86 10.63 -15.42
CA LEU A 3 -13.07 10.94 -14.01
C LEU A 3 -13.55 9.68 -13.27
N GLY A 4 -12.83 9.30 -12.21
CA GLY A 4 -13.13 8.11 -11.40
C GLY A 4 -12.41 6.83 -11.85
N GLU A 5 -11.60 6.88 -12.91
CA GLU A 5 -10.79 5.74 -13.34
C GLU A 5 -9.71 5.39 -12.30
N LEU A 6 -9.67 4.12 -11.88
CA LEU A 6 -8.65 3.60 -10.99
C LEU A 6 -7.38 3.25 -11.77
N THR A 7 -6.22 3.58 -11.22
CA THR A 7 -4.93 3.27 -11.82
C THR A 7 -3.95 2.76 -10.78
N THR A 8 -3.07 1.85 -11.18
CA THR A 8 -2.05 1.26 -10.32
C THR A 8 -0.72 1.94 -10.56
N TRP A 9 -0.04 2.32 -9.48
CA TRP A 9 1.25 2.99 -9.53
C TRP A 9 2.30 2.12 -8.86
N MET A 10 3.44 1.94 -9.54
CA MET A 10 4.62 1.35 -8.94
C MET A 10 5.44 2.45 -8.26
N VAL A 11 5.76 2.26 -7.00
CA VAL A 11 6.60 3.22 -6.27
C VAL A 11 8.08 3.04 -6.64
N PRO A 12 8.89 4.12 -6.63
CA PRO A 12 10.30 4.04 -7.00
C PRO A 12 11.14 3.25 -5.99
N HIS A 13 10.77 3.26 -4.71
CA HIS A 13 11.42 2.51 -3.64
C HIS A 13 10.37 2.03 -2.64
N CYS A 14 10.41 0.75 -2.26
CA CYS A 14 9.40 0.17 -1.38
C CYS A 14 9.52 0.70 0.06
N ASP A 15 10.72 0.69 0.65
CA ASP A 15 10.92 0.95 2.09
C ASP A 15 10.44 2.33 2.55
N PRO A 16 10.82 3.45 1.91
CA PRO A 16 10.34 4.76 2.34
C PRO A 16 8.84 4.93 2.09
N THR A 17 8.26 4.28 1.08
CA THR A 17 6.81 4.32 0.83
C THR A 17 6.04 3.56 1.91
N MET A 18 6.49 2.35 2.26
CA MET A 18 5.83 1.53 3.28
C MET A 18 5.74 2.28 4.62
N ASN A 19 6.76 3.08 4.95
CA ASN A 19 6.79 3.89 6.17
C ASN A 19 5.74 5.03 6.22
N LEU A 20 5.12 5.40 5.09
CA LEU A 20 4.12 6.46 5.01
C LEU A 20 2.69 6.00 5.34
N TYR A 21 2.44 4.69 5.42
CA TYR A 21 1.11 4.11 5.58
C TYR A 21 1.03 3.19 6.80
N ASP A 22 -0.15 3.05 7.38
CA ASP A 22 -0.37 2.17 8.54
C ASP A 22 -0.65 0.71 8.16
N HIS A 23 -1.11 0.44 6.95
CA HIS A 23 -1.56 -0.90 6.53
C HIS A 23 -1.22 -1.24 5.07
N TYR A 24 -1.09 -2.54 4.80
CA TYR A 24 -1.21 -3.12 3.46
C TYR A 24 -2.64 -3.59 3.22
N HIS A 25 -3.17 -3.28 2.04
CA HIS A 25 -4.40 -3.90 1.53
C HIS A 25 -4.00 -5.07 0.62
N CYS A 26 -4.19 -6.30 1.09
CA CYS A 26 -3.84 -7.50 0.33
C CYS A 26 -4.98 -7.87 -0.62
N VAL A 27 -4.72 -7.83 -1.92
CA VAL A 27 -5.73 -8.08 -2.98
C VAL A 27 -5.41 -9.32 -3.80
N ARG A 28 -6.46 -10.02 -4.24
CA ARG A 28 -6.38 -11.13 -5.20
C ARG A 28 -7.45 -10.94 -6.28
N GLY A 29 -7.01 -10.63 -7.50
CA GLY A 29 -7.94 -10.11 -8.51
C GLY A 29 -8.50 -8.76 -8.04
N ASP A 30 -9.82 -8.64 -8.01
CA ASP A 30 -10.51 -7.43 -7.55
C ASP A 30 -10.95 -7.50 -6.07
N ASP A 31 -10.68 -8.63 -5.39
CA ASP A 31 -11.12 -8.86 -4.01
C ASP A 31 -10.05 -8.46 -3.00
N LEU A 32 -10.44 -7.68 -1.99
CA LEU A 32 -9.65 -7.46 -0.78
C LEU A 32 -9.74 -8.71 0.10
N VAL A 33 -8.62 -9.40 0.28
CA VAL A 33 -8.57 -10.67 1.01
C VAL A 33 -8.01 -10.53 2.43
N ASP A 34 -7.25 -9.46 2.71
CA ASP A 34 -6.71 -9.19 4.04
C ASP A 34 -6.27 -7.72 4.19
N ILE A 35 -6.09 -7.27 5.44
CA ILE A 35 -5.48 -5.98 5.79
C ILE A 35 -4.41 -6.22 6.85
N TRP A 36 -3.14 -5.96 6.51
CA TRP A 36 -2.02 -6.17 7.42
C TRP A 36 -1.52 -4.85 7.99
N ALA A 37 -1.34 -4.77 9.30
CA ALA A 37 -0.70 -3.62 9.92
C ALA A 37 0.81 -3.56 9.57
N ILE A 38 1.32 -2.35 9.35
CA ILE A 38 2.76 -2.11 9.19
C ILE A 38 3.36 -1.95 10.59
N GLU A 39 3.65 -3.07 11.25
CA GLU A 39 4.01 -3.10 12.68
C GLU A 39 5.25 -2.27 13.03
N ALA A 40 6.21 -2.15 12.11
CA ALA A 40 7.46 -1.43 12.31
C ALA A 40 7.44 0.02 11.79
N ARG A 41 6.27 0.55 11.40
CA ARG A 41 6.17 1.93 10.90
C ARG A 41 6.77 2.93 11.90
N GLY A 42 7.61 3.83 11.38
CA GLY A 42 8.26 4.89 12.15
C GLY A 42 9.38 4.42 13.08
N ARG A 43 9.67 3.11 13.12
CA ARG A 43 10.81 2.58 13.90
C ARG A 43 12.09 2.77 13.09
N THR A 44 12.83 3.80 13.44
CA THR A 44 14.05 4.23 12.73
C THR A 44 15.27 4.24 13.67
N ASP A 45 15.09 3.76 14.90
CA ASP A 45 16.12 3.65 15.94
C ASP A 45 17.03 2.44 15.71
#